data_AF-A0A1A5IA69-F1
#
_entry.id   AF-A0A1A5IA69-F1
#
_cell.length_a   1.000
_cell.length_b   1.000
_cell.length_c   1.000
_cell.angle_alpha   90.00
_cell.angle_beta   90.00
_cell.angle_gamma   90.00
#
_symmetry.space_group_name_H-M   'P 1'
#
loop_
_entity.id
_entity.type
_entity.pdbx_description
1 polymer ?
#
loop_
_entity_poly.entity_id
_entity_poly.type
_entity_poly.pdbx_seq_one_letter_code
_entity_poly.pdbx_strand_id
1 'polypeptide(L)'
;MRRRRRRPSRNTLWWTLIAAAIATLASLIAVKAGPPLVGCNIKGNISYNTGERIYHVPGQQYYNETRISLWKGERWFCSEQEARKAGWRKSRL
;
A
#
# COMPACT_ATOMS: atom_id res chain seq x y z
N MET A 1 -13.64 -47.94 -35.73
CA MET A 1 -12.71 -47.40 -34.72
C MET A 1 -13.48 -46.58 -33.67
N ARG A 2 -13.59 -47.03 -32.41
CA ARG A 2 -14.11 -46.23 -31.29
C ARG A 2 -12.97 -45.93 -30.31
N ARG A 3 -12.54 -44.68 -30.22
CA ARG A 3 -11.50 -44.24 -29.27
C ARG A 3 -12.04 -44.41 -27.84
N ARG A 4 -11.42 -45.29 -27.05
CA ARG A 4 -11.70 -45.40 -25.60
C ARG A 4 -11.21 -44.13 -24.92
N ARG A 5 -12.13 -43.26 -24.48
CA ARG A 5 -11.81 -42.15 -23.59
C ARG A 5 -11.46 -42.73 -22.22
N ARG A 6 -10.21 -42.57 -21.78
CA ARG A 6 -9.78 -42.94 -20.42
C ARG A 6 -10.47 -42.00 -19.43
N ARG A 7 -11.30 -42.54 -18.53
CA ARG A 7 -11.90 -41.77 -17.44
C ARG A 7 -10.82 -41.50 -16.38
N PRO A 8 -10.61 -40.23 -15.98
CA PRO A 8 -9.65 -39.92 -14.93
C PRO A 8 -10.07 -40.54 -13.59
N SER A 9 -9.09 -40.94 -12.78
CA SER A 9 -9.34 -41.55 -11.47
C SER A 9 -9.99 -40.54 -10.51
N ARG A 10 -10.75 -41.04 -9.54
CA ARG A 10 -11.42 -40.21 -8.51
C ARG A 10 -10.44 -39.33 -7.73
N ASN A 11 -9.20 -39.80 -7.54
CA ASN A 11 -8.12 -39.03 -6.91
C ASN A 11 -7.63 -37.89 -7.80
N THR A 12 -7.56 -38.09 -9.12
CA THR A 12 -7.17 -37.05 -10.08
C THR A 12 -8.18 -35.89 -10.11
N LEU A 13 -9.46 -36.21 -9.97
CA LEU A 13 -10.54 -35.22 -9.86
C LEU A 13 -10.48 -34.43 -8.54
N TRP A 14 -10.12 -35.08 -7.43
CA TRP A 14 -9.96 -34.41 -6.13
C TRP A 14 -8.73 -33.48 -6.09
N TRP A 15 -7.58 -33.93 -6.60
CA TRP A 15 -6.37 -33.10 -6.66
C TRP A 15 -6.53 -31.88 -7.57
N THR A 16 -7.28 -32.01 -8.67
CA THR A 16 -7.55 -30.87 -9.57
C THR A 16 -8.46 -29.82 -8.92
N LEU A 17 -9.45 -30.24 -8.13
CA LEU A 17 -10.30 -29.31 -7.36
C LEU A 17 -9.51 -28.60 -6.24
N ILE A 18 -8.62 -29.29 -5.55
CA ILE A 18 -7.74 -28.70 -4.53
C ILE A 18 -6.78 -27.69 -5.18
N ALA A 19 -6.14 -28.04 -6.29
CA ALA A 19 -5.26 -27.14 -7.02
C ALA A 19 -6.00 -25.89 -7.53
N ALA A 20 -7.24 -26.06 -8.02
CA ALA A 20 -8.08 -24.94 -8.45
C ALA A 20 -8.48 -24.03 -7.27
N ALA A 21 -8.82 -24.59 -6.11
CA ALA A 21 -9.14 -23.82 -4.90
C ALA A 21 -7.93 -23.07 -4.33
N ILE A 22 -6.72 -23.65 -4.41
CA ILE A 22 -5.48 -22.98 -4.03
C ILE A 22 -5.18 -21.82 -4.99
N ALA A 23 -5.39 -21.99 -6.29
CA ALA A 23 -5.16 -20.95 -7.28
C ALA A 23 -6.13 -19.76 -7.12
N THR A 24 -7.41 -20.01 -6.79
CA THR A 24 -8.37 -18.94 -6.52
C THR A 24 -8.08 -18.22 -5.20
N LEU A 25 -7.67 -18.96 -4.15
CA LEU A 25 -7.27 -18.37 -2.87
C LEU A 25 -6.01 -17.49 -3.02
N ALA A 26 -4.99 -17.94 -3.76
CA ALA A 26 -3.78 -17.16 -4.02
C ALA A 26 -4.08 -15.86 -4.80
N SER A 27 -5.03 -15.91 -5.73
CA SER A 27 -5.44 -14.74 -6.52
C SER A 27 -6.15 -13.67 -5.67
N LEU A 28 -6.95 -14.07 -4.68
CA LEU A 28 -7.62 -13.12 -3.76
C LEU A 28 -6.63 -12.42 -2.81
N ILE A 29 -5.52 -13.08 -2.45
CA ILE A 29 -4.47 -12.49 -1.58
C ILE A 29 -3.71 -11.37 -2.31
N ALA A 30 -3.48 -11.50 -3.62
CA ALA A 30 -2.68 -10.55 -4.40
C ALA A 30 -3.40 -9.22 -4.71
N VAL A 31 -4.73 -9.15 -4.66
CA VAL A 31 -5.50 -7.97 -5.12
C VAL A 31 -5.52 -6.81 -4.09
N LYS A 32 -5.10 -7.03 -2.85
CA LYS A 32 -5.19 -6.00 -1.80
C LYS A 32 -4.06 -4.96 -1.83
N ALA A 33 -3.02 -5.20 -2.62
CA ALA A 33 -1.90 -4.28 -2.80
C ALA A 33 -1.81 -3.85 -4.27
N GLY A 34 -2.57 -2.82 -4.64
CA GLY A 34 -2.33 -2.11 -5.90
C GLY A 34 -0.91 -1.53 -5.93
N PRO A 35 -0.32 -1.29 -7.12
CA PRO A 35 1.06 -0.81 -7.23
C PRO A 35 1.21 0.54 -6.51
N PRO A 36 2.14 0.70 -5.55
CA PRO A 36 2.30 1.95 -4.81
C PRO A 36 3.19 2.89 -5.61
N LEU A 37 2.72 3.42 -6.75
CA LEU A 37 3.60 4.17 -7.66
C LEU A 37 2.99 5.44 -8.23
N VAL A 38 2.11 6.13 -7.49
CA VAL A 38 1.81 7.56 -7.72
C VAL A 38 1.72 8.31 -6.38
N GLY A 39 2.88 8.81 -5.93
CA GLY A 39 3.07 10.04 -5.17
C GLY A 39 2.20 10.31 -3.94
N CYS A 40 2.53 9.71 -2.81
CA CYS A 40 2.11 10.25 -1.50
C CYS A 40 2.68 11.67 -1.37
N ASN A 41 1.81 12.67 -1.52
CA ASN A 41 2.16 14.07 -1.74
C ASN A 41 1.99 14.91 -0.48
N ILE A 42 1.78 14.30 0.68
CA ILE A 42 1.74 15.01 1.95
C ILE A 42 3.11 14.89 2.60
N LYS A 43 3.79 16.01 2.76
CA LYS A 43 5.15 16.07 3.30
C LYS A 43 5.09 16.24 4.82
N GLY A 44 5.59 15.27 5.58
CA GLY A 44 5.72 15.36 7.03
C GLY A 44 7.15 15.67 7.46
N ASN A 45 7.45 16.91 7.88
CA ASN A 45 8.73 17.32 8.47
C ASN A 45 8.69 17.54 10.00
N ILE A 46 9.86 17.40 10.64
CA ILE A 46 10.01 17.64 12.07
C ILE A 46 10.70 18.98 12.25
N SER A 47 10.04 19.91 12.94
CA SER A 47 10.60 21.23 13.23
C SER A 47 11.91 21.08 14.00
N TYR A 48 12.99 21.65 13.46
CA TYR A 48 14.31 21.60 14.10
C TYR A 48 14.30 22.27 15.48
N ASN A 49 13.55 23.37 15.63
CA ASN A 49 13.53 24.16 16.87
C ASN A 49 12.58 23.59 17.94
N THR A 50 11.44 23.02 17.52
CA THR A 50 10.37 22.62 18.45
C THR A 50 10.17 21.11 18.54
N GLY A 51 10.78 20.32 17.65
CA GLY A 51 10.54 18.88 17.54
C GLY A 51 9.12 18.52 17.08
N GLU A 52 8.32 19.49 16.70
CA GLU A 52 6.94 19.27 16.28
C GLU A 52 6.87 18.53 14.95
N ARG A 53 5.95 17.56 14.88
CA ARG A 53 5.62 16.80 13.68
C ARG A 53 4.58 17.55 12.86
N ILE A 54 5.00 18.16 11.76
CA ILE A 54 4.17 19.03 10.93
C ILE A 54 4.00 18.38 9.56
N TYR A 55 2.76 18.29 9.07
CA TYR A 55 2.50 17.87 7.71
C TYR A 55 2.03 19.02 6.83
N HIS A 56 2.49 19.00 5.58
CA HIS A 56 2.19 19.96 4.53
C HIS A 56 1.48 19.26 3.38
N VAL A 57 0.41 19.87 2.88
CA VAL A 57 -0.34 19.43 1.70
C VAL A 57 0.01 20.31 0.49
N PRO A 58 -0.16 19.81 -0.75
CA PRO A 58 0.05 20.62 -1.94
C PRO A 58 -0.80 21.90 -1.92
N GLY A 59 -0.23 23.02 -2.35
CA GLY A 59 -0.88 24.33 -2.36
C GLY A 59 -0.66 25.18 -1.11
N GLN A 60 -0.05 24.64 -0.04
CA GLN A 60 0.39 25.44 1.11
C GLN A 60 1.65 26.24 0.79
N GLN A 61 1.84 27.36 1.47
CA GLN A 61 2.95 28.30 1.22
C GLN A 61 4.31 27.58 1.28
N TYR A 62 4.53 26.82 2.34
CA TYR A 62 5.81 26.15 2.58
C TYR A 62 5.93 24.77 1.94
N TYR A 63 4.91 24.30 1.21
CA TYR A 63 4.93 22.93 0.67
C TYR A 63 6.14 22.68 -0.23
N ASN A 64 6.48 23.64 -1.09
CA ASN A 64 7.59 23.51 -2.04
C ASN A 64 8.96 23.65 -1.36
N GLU A 65 9.03 24.34 -0.24
CA GLU A 65 10.28 24.56 0.52
C GLU A 65 10.56 23.39 1.45
N THR A 66 9.53 22.76 2.01
CA THR A 66 9.67 21.60 2.87
C THR A 66 10.37 20.46 2.11
N ARG A 67 11.56 20.10 2.62
CA ARG A 67 12.37 18.94 2.20
C ARG A 67 12.23 17.90 3.29
N ILE A 68 11.99 16.66 2.89
CA ILE A 68 11.80 15.54 3.81
C ILE A 68 13.09 14.75 3.92
N SER A 69 13.46 14.48 5.15
CA SER A 69 14.68 13.81 5.57
C SER A 69 14.33 12.54 6.33
N LEU A 70 14.37 11.40 5.63
CA LEU A 70 14.00 10.10 6.21
C LEU A 70 14.84 9.74 7.44
N TRP A 71 16.12 10.12 7.47
CA TRP A 71 17.02 9.86 8.60
C TRP A 71 16.65 10.64 9.86
N LYS A 72 15.90 11.74 9.75
CA LYS A 72 15.36 12.47 10.90
C LYS A 72 14.01 11.91 11.37
N GLY A 73 13.49 10.86 10.74
CA GLY A 73 12.16 10.31 11.00
C GLY A 73 11.02 11.09 10.32
N GLU A 74 11.36 12.02 9.42
CA GLU A 74 10.43 12.69 8.52
C GLU A 74 9.97 11.72 7.44
N ARG A 75 8.76 11.90 6.89
CA ARG A 75 8.20 10.97 5.90
C ARG A 75 7.10 11.60 5.07
N TRP A 76 6.70 10.90 4.01
CA TRP A 76 5.52 11.25 3.23
C TRP A 76 4.29 10.47 3.71
N PHE A 77 3.12 11.08 3.59
CA PHE A 77 1.82 10.48 3.84
C PHE A 77 0.97 10.51 2.58
N CYS A 78 0.07 9.54 2.47
CA CYS A 78 -0.83 9.45 1.32
C CYS A 78 -2.19 10.09 1.65
N SER A 79 -2.48 10.35 2.93
CA SER A 79 -3.68 11.08 3.37
C SER A 79 -3.46 11.92 4.64
N GLU A 80 -4.21 13.01 4.80
CA GLU A 80 -4.17 13.83 6.02
C GLU A 80 -4.65 13.05 7.25
N GLN A 81 -5.49 12.04 7.05
CA GLN A 81 -5.95 11.17 8.13
C GLN A 81 -4.80 10.29 8.65
N GLU A 82 -4.00 9.74 7.75
CA GLU A 82 -2.81 8.96 8.10
C GLU A 82 -1.79 9.80 8.87
N ALA A 83 -1.51 11.01 8.39
CA ALA A 83 -0.63 11.96 9.07
C ALA A 83 -1.13 12.25 10.50
N ARG A 84 -2.43 12.55 10.65
CA ARG A 84 -3.05 12.80 11.96
C ARG A 84 -2.99 11.58 12.88
N LYS A 85 -3.29 10.37 12.37
CA LYS A 85 -3.17 9.12 13.12
C LYS A 85 -1.74 8.85 13.57
N ALA A 86 -0.76 9.23 12.76
CA ALA A 86 0.66 9.14 13.10
C ALA A 86 1.14 10.23 14.08
N GLY A 87 0.24 11.10 14.59
CA GLY A 87 0.56 12.15 15.55
C GLY A 87 1.12 13.43 14.92
N TRP A 88 0.82 13.69 13.64
CA TRP A 88 1.27 14.89 12.93
C TRP A 88 0.17 15.95 12.91
N ARG A 89 0.55 17.22 13.12
CA ARG A 89 -0.36 18.36 13.00
C ARG A 89 -0.24 19.02 11.63
N LYS A 90 -1.32 19.67 11.16
CA LYS A 90 -1.30 20.42 9.90
C LYS A 90 -0.42 21.67 10.01
N SER A 91 0.27 22.04 8.93
CA SER A 91 0.89 23.36 8.80
C SER A 91 -0.19 24.44 8.89
N ARG A 92 0.09 25.51 9.64
CA ARG A 92 -0.81 26.66 9.80
C ARG A 92 -0.67 27.68 8.66
N LEU A 93 0.32 27.49 7.80
CA LEU A 93 0.74 28.35 6.70
C LEU A 93 0.89 27.50 5.42
#